data_AF-M0PV08-F1
#
_entry.id   AF-M0PV08-F1
#
_cell.length_a   1.000
_cell.length_b   1.000
_cell.length_c   1.000
_cell.angle_alpha   90.00
_cell.angle_beta   90.00
_cell.angle_gamma   90.00
#
_symmetry.space_group_name_H-M   'P 1'
#
loop_
_entity.id
_entity.type
_entity.pdbx_description
1 polymer ?
#
loop_
_entity_poly.entity_id
_entity_poly.type
_entity_poly.pdbx_seq_one_letter_code
_entity_poly.pdbx_strand_id
1 'polypeptide(L)'
;MALASALPLIGIVLFDWGLEHLLVVYWVEVTISGLRRTLEATFAGQRGAAENWAATDSRWGWRSPFHSLRQKRGGFQLHAVLPPTYPRSFPRVFDLGRVVLGLSLFSGAGLWLATAGSGVFAESLLVAGATTLAREGTTLADHIRSRDYHELVPQSILTPRSILGVVALAVIVVWSVTLGPSPTESTGVLFALVYLARVGFDVYSLVGQSERFDPLDPNKAAFETADNDQWESVIVPLGNPTDVFYTNHRAVWISAIVDGLLGMLNPRRFAAAAVTAFLGYVVAGTTWAVIGAITVVIVIVVYTLVERDLQWGHVEYRVYEDGVVCYDCLLDEPQWRVERGRITDVTEWSGLIGRLLGVSSVSLKQSSNDSTRTLRYMNTTDSPISELGRRCDTYRTFE
;
A
#
# COMPACT_ATOMS: atom_id res chain seq x y z
N MET A 1 28.18 1.75 -3.82
CA MET A 1 27.60 2.43 -5.00
C MET A 1 28.50 2.35 -6.24
N ALA A 2 29.82 2.54 -6.14
CA ALA A 2 30.73 2.50 -7.29
C ALA A 2 30.74 1.19 -8.11
N LEU A 3 30.50 0.03 -7.49
CA LEU A 3 30.46 -1.26 -8.22
C LEU A 3 29.21 -1.42 -9.12
N ALA A 4 28.11 -0.74 -8.80
CA ALA A 4 26.84 -0.91 -9.50
C ALA A 4 26.79 -0.18 -10.84
N SER A 5 27.30 1.05 -10.85
CA SER A 5 27.48 1.83 -12.07
C SER A 5 28.55 1.22 -13.00
N ALA A 6 29.36 0.27 -12.48
CA ALA A 6 30.37 -0.43 -13.27
C ALA A 6 29.81 -1.62 -14.05
N LEU A 7 28.68 -2.23 -13.65
CA LEU A 7 28.11 -3.38 -14.36
C LEU A 7 27.74 -3.07 -15.83
N PRO A 8 27.08 -1.95 -16.14
CA PRO A 8 26.85 -1.51 -17.53
C PRO A 8 28.16 -1.34 -18.31
N LEU A 9 29.16 -0.69 -17.68
CA LEU A 9 30.48 -0.42 -18.27
C LEU A 9 31.26 -1.70 -18.55
N ILE A 10 31.25 -2.65 -17.63
CA ILE A 10 31.88 -3.97 -17.78
C ILE A 10 31.17 -4.74 -18.90
N GLY A 11 29.84 -4.69 -18.96
CA GLY A 11 29.04 -5.25 -20.04
C GLY A 11 29.43 -4.74 -21.42
N ILE A 12 29.56 -3.42 -21.55
CA ILE A 12 29.96 -2.77 -22.80
C ILE A 12 31.39 -3.17 -23.19
N VAL A 13 32.33 -3.15 -22.25
CA VAL A 13 33.76 -3.34 -22.53
C VAL A 13 34.13 -4.81 -22.76
N LEU A 14 33.52 -5.74 -22.02
CA LEU A 14 33.91 -7.16 -22.04
C LEU A 14 32.96 -8.04 -22.87
N PHE A 15 31.70 -7.63 -23.04
CA PHE A 15 30.65 -8.48 -23.61
C PHE A 15 29.94 -7.85 -24.82
N ASP A 16 30.46 -6.73 -25.34
CA ASP A 16 29.91 -6.00 -26.50
C ASP A 16 28.41 -5.69 -26.35
N TRP A 17 27.98 -5.34 -25.13
CA TRP A 17 26.58 -5.08 -24.83
C TRP A 17 26.04 -3.88 -25.62
N GLY A 18 25.08 -4.15 -26.50
CA GLY A 18 24.26 -3.13 -27.16
C GLY A 18 23.24 -2.46 -26.23
N LEU A 19 22.55 -1.45 -26.76
CA LEU A 19 21.52 -0.68 -26.03
C LEU A 19 20.43 -1.55 -25.38
N GLU A 20 20.02 -2.63 -26.06
CA GLU A 20 18.99 -3.55 -25.58
C GLU A 20 19.38 -4.22 -24.25
N HIS A 21 20.62 -4.67 -24.12
CA HIS A 21 21.13 -5.28 -22.89
C HIS A 21 21.07 -4.29 -21.73
N LEU A 22 21.51 -3.06 -21.97
CA LEU A 22 21.52 -2.00 -20.96
C LEU A 22 20.12 -1.62 -20.51
N LEU A 23 19.18 -1.52 -21.44
CA LEU A 23 17.79 -1.21 -21.10
C LEU A 23 17.16 -2.29 -20.23
N VAL A 24 17.42 -3.57 -20.52
CA VAL A 24 16.95 -4.68 -19.69
C VAL A 24 17.63 -4.67 -18.32
N VAL A 25 18.94 -4.45 -18.26
CA VAL A 25 19.69 -4.37 -16.98
C VAL A 25 19.15 -3.23 -16.11
N TYR A 26 18.98 -2.03 -16.66
CA TYR A 26 18.45 -0.90 -15.92
C TYR A 26 16.99 -1.10 -15.53
N TRP A 27 16.19 -1.74 -16.38
CA TRP A 27 14.83 -2.12 -16.03
C TRP A 27 14.78 -3.02 -14.81
N VAL A 28 15.57 -4.10 -14.80
CA VAL A 28 15.69 -4.99 -13.64
C VAL A 28 16.14 -4.23 -12.39
N GLU A 29 17.16 -3.37 -12.51
CA GLU A 29 17.70 -2.62 -11.36
C GLU A 29 16.65 -1.69 -10.75
N VAL A 30 15.98 -0.90 -11.59
CA VAL A 30 14.97 0.07 -11.17
C VAL A 30 13.74 -0.62 -10.60
N THR A 31 13.28 -1.72 -11.22
CA THR A 31 12.13 -2.49 -10.73
C THR A 31 12.42 -3.14 -9.38
N ILE A 32 13.53 -3.87 -9.23
CA ILE A 32 13.86 -4.55 -7.96
C ILE A 32 14.11 -3.52 -6.84
N SER A 33 14.82 -2.43 -7.14
CA SER A 33 15.04 -1.34 -6.18
C SER A 33 13.73 -0.71 -5.74
N GLY A 34 12.80 -0.48 -6.67
CA GLY A 34 11.47 0.04 -6.39
C GLY A 34 10.67 -0.92 -5.49
N LEU A 35 10.68 -2.21 -5.82
CA LEU A 35 9.99 -3.25 -5.05
C LEU A 35 10.54 -3.38 -3.63
N ARG A 36 11.87 -3.38 -3.46
CA ARG A 36 12.48 -3.38 -2.12
C ARG A 36 12.01 -2.18 -1.30
N ARG A 37 12.00 -0.97 -1.87
CA ARG A 37 11.54 0.23 -1.15
C ARG A 37 10.06 0.15 -0.77
N THR A 38 9.22 -0.42 -1.64
CA THR A 38 7.80 -0.66 -1.31
C THR A 38 7.64 -1.65 -0.18
N LEU A 39 8.47 -2.70 -0.14
CA LEU A 39 8.51 -3.66 0.97
C LEU A 39 8.98 -3.00 2.27
N GLU A 40 10.10 -2.29 2.26
CA GLU A 40 10.63 -1.59 3.44
C GLU A 40 9.64 -0.57 4.00
N ALA A 41 8.90 0.11 3.13
CA ALA A 41 7.87 1.05 3.55
C ALA A 41 6.68 0.39 4.27
N THR A 42 6.51 -0.93 4.18
CA THR A 42 5.51 -1.64 4.99
C THR A 42 5.86 -1.65 6.49
N PHE A 43 7.17 -1.59 6.80
CA PHE A 43 7.69 -1.56 8.16
C PHE A 43 7.65 -0.16 8.78
N ALA A 44 7.44 0.88 7.98
CA ALA A 44 7.42 2.26 8.46
C ALA A 44 6.24 2.48 9.43
N GLY A 45 6.60 2.77 10.67
CA GLY A 45 5.69 3.07 11.76
C GLY A 45 5.06 4.43 11.58
N GLN A 46 5.82 5.50 11.59
CA GLN A 46 5.27 6.85 11.75
C GLN A 46 4.21 7.23 10.70
N ARG A 47 3.16 7.92 11.17
CA ARG A 47 2.07 8.41 10.31
C ARG A 47 2.55 9.63 9.51
N GLY A 48 2.11 9.76 8.26
CA GLY A 48 2.24 11.02 7.51
C GLY A 48 1.13 12.02 7.86
N ALA A 49 1.38 13.33 7.75
CA ALA A 49 0.40 14.35 8.14
C ALA A 49 -0.96 14.23 7.42
N ALA A 50 -2.06 14.47 8.15
CA ALA A 50 -3.46 14.28 7.72
C ALA A 50 -3.80 15.02 6.40
N GLU A 51 -3.31 16.24 6.24
CA GLU A 51 -3.58 17.14 5.12
C GLU A 51 -3.08 16.58 3.77
N ASN A 52 -1.98 15.83 3.81
CA ASN A 52 -1.33 15.28 2.62
C ASN A 52 -2.15 14.13 1.99
N TRP A 53 -2.95 13.42 2.80
CA TRP A 53 -3.76 12.29 2.33
C TRP A 53 -5.04 12.74 1.63
N ALA A 54 -5.70 13.78 2.14
CA ALA A 54 -6.90 14.34 1.55
C ALA A 54 -6.63 14.93 0.15
N ALA A 55 -5.47 15.56 -0.02
CA ALA A 55 -5.00 16.00 -1.34
C ALA A 55 -4.70 14.83 -2.30
N THR A 56 -4.17 13.72 -1.79
CA THR A 56 -3.85 12.54 -2.62
C THR A 56 -5.10 11.81 -3.11
N ASP A 57 -6.09 11.58 -2.24
CA ASP A 57 -7.34 10.90 -2.61
C ASP A 57 -8.23 11.78 -3.52
N SER A 58 -8.14 13.11 -3.41
CA SER A 58 -8.93 14.06 -4.21
C SER A 58 -8.33 14.39 -5.57
N ARG A 59 -6.98 14.44 -5.69
CA ARG A 59 -6.29 14.93 -6.91
C ARG A 59 -6.65 14.16 -8.19
N TRP A 60 -6.94 12.88 -8.08
CA TRP A 60 -7.35 12.06 -9.23
C TRP A 60 -8.77 11.48 -9.06
N GLY A 61 -9.39 11.71 -7.90
CA GLY A 61 -10.67 11.12 -7.52
C GLY A 61 -10.62 9.61 -7.24
N TRP A 62 -9.43 8.98 -7.25
CA TRP A 62 -9.25 7.57 -6.91
C TRP A 62 -9.09 7.44 -5.41
N ARG A 63 -9.98 6.66 -4.75
CA ARG A 63 -9.73 6.24 -3.36
C ARG A 63 -8.57 5.25 -3.38
N SER A 64 -7.52 5.58 -2.64
CA SER A 64 -6.39 4.67 -2.44
C SER A 64 -6.86 3.32 -1.88
N PRO A 65 -6.28 2.19 -2.33
CA PRO A 65 -6.50 0.90 -1.67
C PRO A 65 -6.13 1.01 -0.19
N PHE A 66 -6.82 0.26 0.68
CA PHE A 66 -6.51 0.21 2.12
C PHE A 66 -6.70 1.55 2.87
N HIS A 67 -7.25 2.60 2.26
CA HIS A 67 -7.39 3.92 2.88
C HIS A 67 -7.99 3.89 4.30
N SER A 68 -8.84 2.90 4.60
CA SER A 68 -9.46 2.71 5.90
C SER A 68 -8.46 2.31 7.01
N LEU A 69 -7.32 1.72 6.64
CA LEU A 69 -6.26 1.29 7.56
C LEU A 69 -5.36 2.45 8.01
N ARG A 70 -5.45 3.64 7.40
CA ARG A 70 -4.62 4.81 7.78
C ARG A 70 -4.77 5.21 9.25
N GLN A 71 -5.93 4.95 9.83
CA GLN A 71 -6.27 5.24 11.23
C GLN A 71 -6.07 4.04 12.15
N LYS A 72 -5.45 2.95 11.67
CA LYS A 72 -5.21 1.76 12.49
C LYS A 72 -3.95 1.94 13.34
N ARG A 73 -4.06 1.66 14.65
CA ARG A 73 -2.96 1.69 15.64
C ARG A 73 -2.28 0.34 15.73
N GLY A 74 -0.99 0.35 16.07
CA GLY A 74 -0.21 -0.86 16.28
C GLY A 74 0.33 -1.46 14.98
N GLY A 75 1.15 -2.49 15.15
CA GLY A 75 1.75 -3.27 14.08
C GLY A 75 1.84 -4.71 14.52
N PHE A 76 1.90 -5.63 13.56
CA PHE A 76 2.05 -7.05 13.84
C PHE A 76 3.39 -7.53 13.28
N GLN A 77 4.03 -8.46 13.98
CA GLN A 77 5.30 -9.01 13.55
C GLN A 77 5.05 -10.33 12.82
N LEU A 78 5.34 -10.35 11.51
CA LEU A 78 5.20 -11.55 10.68
C LEU A 78 6.19 -12.66 11.05
N HIS A 79 7.41 -12.25 11.43
CA HIS A 79 8.50 -13.17 11.78
C HIS A 79 9.48 -12.46 12.72
N ALA A 80 10.06 -13.20 13.67
CA ALA A 80 10.95 -12.63 14.70
C ALA A 80 12.17 -11.85 14.16
N VAL A 81 12.60 -12.18 12.94
CA VAL A 81 13.75 -11.53 12.26
C VAL A 81 13.34 -10.27 11.48
N LEU A 82 12.06 -10.15 11.14
CA LEU A 82 11.55 -9.00 10.39
C LEU A 82 11.08 -7.90 11.34
N PRO A 83 11.22 -6.62 10.95
CA PRO A 83 10.60 -5.52 11.67
C PRO A 83 9.07 -5.69 11.71
N PRO A 84 8.38 -5.08 12.70
CA PRO A 84 6.92 -5.07 12.72
C PRO A 84 6.37 -4.40 11.47
N THR A 85 5.29 -4.97 10.93
CA THR A 85 4.57 -4.43 9.79
C THR A 85 3.37 -3.62 10.27
N TYR A 86 3.22 -2.40 9.77
CA TYR A 86 2.16 -1.50 10.20
C TYR A 86 1.07 -1.39 9.13
N PRO A 87 -0.18 -1.86 9.39
CA PRO A 87 -1.27 -1.76 8.42
C PRO A 87 -1.52 -0.33 7.89
N ARG A 88 -1.22 0.69 8.71
CA ARG A 88 -1.33 2.10 8.34
C ARG A 88 -0.42 2.54 7.18
N SER A 89 0.67 1.82 6.91
CA SER A 89 1.58 2.12 5.80
C SER A 89 1.06 1.59 4.46
N PHE A 90 0.20 0.57 4.48
CA PHE A 90 -0.29 -0.13 3.30
C PHE A 90 -0.90 0.79 2.23
N PRO A 91 -1.74 1.79 2.55
CA PRO A 91 -2.34 2.64 1.53
C PRO A 91 -1.30 3.29 0.63
N ARG A 92 -0.21 3.80 1.23
CA ARG A 92 0.87 4.43 0.49
C ARG A 92 1.72 3.40 -0.26
N VAL A 93 2.02 2.27 0.37
CA VAL A 93 2.77 1.18 -0.25
C VAL A 93 2.06 0.66 -1.49
N PHE A 94 0.74 0.45 -1.44
CA PHE A 94 -0.03 -0.04 -2.57
C PHE A 94 -0.26 1.04 -3.64
N ASP A 95 -0.48 2.30 -3.24
CA ASP A 95 -0.63 3.41 -4.19
C ASP A 95 0.61 3.62 -5.06
N LEU A 96 1.80 3.49 -4.47
CA LEU A 96 3.06 3.64 -5.18
C LEU A 96 3.55 2.32 -5.79
N GLY A 97 3.36 1.21 -5.08
CA GLY A 97 3.71 -0.12 -5.54
C GLY A 97 2.98 -0.49 -6.82
N ARG A 98 1.69 -0.14 -6.98
CA ARG A 98 0.97 -0.35 -8.25
C ARG A 98 1.55 0.47 -9.41
N VAL A 99 2.10 1.66 -9.16
CA VAL A 99 2.73 2.49 -10.20
C VAL A 99 4.05 1.87 -10.60
N VAL A 100 4.87 1.49 -9.62
CA VAL A 100 6.14 0.80 -9.84
C VAL A 100 5.91 -0.50 -10.61
N LEU A 101 5.01 -1.37 -10.13
CA LEU A 101 4.67 -2.63 -10.77
C LEU A 101 4.06 -2.43 -12.15
N GLY A 102 3.06 -1.56 -12.29
CA GLY A 102 2.37 -1.33 -13.56
C GLY A 102 3.29 -0.81 -14.65
N LEU A 103 4.09 0.22 -14.35
CA LEU A 103 5.07 0.76 -15.30
C LEU A 103 6.20 -0.24 -15.58
N SER A 104 6.64 -1.00 -14.58
CA SER A 104 7.66 -2.04 -14.77
C SER A 104 7.15 -3.17 -15.65
N LEU A 105 5.92 -3.65 -15.46
CA LEU A 105 5.31 -4.67 -16.31
C LEU A 105 5.14 -4.17 -17.75
N PHE A 106 4.68 -2.95 -17.93
CA PHE A 106 4.51 -2.34 -19.25
C PHE A 106 5.86 -2.17 -19.97
N SER A 107 6.88 -1.69 -19.27
CA SER A 107 8.23 -1.53 -19.80
C SER A 107 8.88 -2.87 -20.10
N GLY A 108 8.73 -3.85 -19.21
CA GLY A 108 9.22 -5.22 -19.39
C GLY A 108 8.58 -5.90 -20.60
N ALA A 109 7.27 -5.72 -20.81
CA ALA A 109 6.57 -6.21 -21.98
C ALA A 109 7.08 -5.55 -23.28
N GLY A 110 7.28 -4.22 -23.27
CA GLY A 110 7.87 -3.50 -24.39
C GLY A 110 9.28 -3.98 -24.74
N LEU A 111 10.12 -4.18 -23.72
CA LEU A 111 11.48 -4.72 -23.89
C LEU A 111 11.46 -6.15 -24.40
N TRP A 112 10.58 -7.01 -23.86
CA TRP A 112 10.42 -8.39 -24.32
C TRP A 112 10.01 -8.43 -25.80
N LEU A 113 9.04 -7.62 -26.21
CA LEU A 113 8.62 -7.52 -27.61
C LEU A 113 9.75 -7.01 -28.52
N ALA A 114 10.50 -5.99 -28.08
CA ALA A 114 11.60 -5.42 -28.84
C ALA A 114 12.76 -6.41 -29.06
N THR A 115 12.87 -7.43 -28.21
CA THR A 115 14.00 -8.38 -28.18
C THR A 115 13.58 -9.84 -28.41
N ALA A 116 12.31 -10.07 -28.79
CA ALA A 116 11.67 -11.40 -28.80
C ALA A 116 12.32 -12.45 -29.72
N GLY A 117 13.32 -12.07 -30.54
CA GLY A 117 14.06 -12.98 -31.42
C GLY A 117 15.57 -13.06 -31.17
N SER A 118 16.13 -12.26 -30.26
CA SER A 118 17.59 -12.15 -30.09
C SER A 118 18.14 -12.89 -28.86
N GLY A 119 17.29 -13.36 -27.94
CA GLY A 119 17.71 -14.00 -26.68
C GLY A 119 18.25 -13.01 -25.63
N VAL A 120 18.57 -11.79 -26.04
CA VAL A 120 19.13 -10.69 -25.23
C VAL A 120 18.36 -10.45 -23.94
N PHE A 121 17.02 -10.49 -24.00
CA PHE A 121 16.20 -10.28 -22.80
C PHE A 121 16.45 -11.34 -21.74
N ALA A 122 16.47 -12.62 -22.12
CA ALA A 122 16.64 -13.71 -21.16
C ALA A 122 18.05 -13.68 -20.56
N GLU A 123 19.07 -13.48 -21.39
CA GLU A 123 20.47 -13.39 -20.93
C GLU A 123 20.68 -12.20 -19.98
N SER A 124 20.22 -11.01 -20.39
CA SER A 124 20.34 -9.79 -19.58
C SER A 124 19.51 -9.87 -18.30
N LEU A 125 18.31 -10.45 -18.35
CA LEU A 125 17.46 -10.66 -17.18
C LEU A 125 18.11 -11.60 -16.18
N LEU A 126 18.74 -12.68 -16.62
CA LEU A 126 19.43 -13.61 -15.72
C LEU A 126 20.62 -12.95 -15.03
N VAL A 127 21.49 -12.28 -15.80
CA VAL A 127 22.67 -11.60 -15.26
C VAL A 127 22.26 -10.46 -14.34
N ALA A 128 21.45 -9.52 -14.83
CA ALA A 128 21.01 -8.37 -14.05
C ALA A 128 20.14 -8.78 -12.86
N GLY A 129 19.29 -9.79 -13.03
CA GLY A 129 18.43 -10.31 -11.98
C GLY A 129 19.25 -10.88 -10.84
N ALA A 130 20.21 -11.76 -11.13
CA ALA A 130 21.06 -12.35 -10.11
C ALA A 130 21.90 -11.29 -9.37
N THR A 131 22.56 -10.39 -10.10
CA THR A 131 23.42 -9.35 -9.49
C THR A 131 22.62 -8.35 -8.68
N THR A 132 21.45 -7.92 -9.18
CA THR A 132 20.60 -6.94 -8.51
C THR A 132 19.92 -7.55 -7.30
N LEU A 133 19.40 -8.79 -7.40
CA LEU A 133 18.80 -9.47 -6.25
C LEU A 133 19.81 -9.69 -5.13
N ALA A 134 21.04 -10.08 -5.45
CA ALA A 134 22.10 -10.23 -4.45
C ALA A 134 22.36 -8.89 -3.74
N ARG A 135 22.54 -7.80 -4.50
CA ARG A 135 22.83 -6.46 -3.96
C ARG A 135 21.67 -5.86 -3.16
N GLU A 136 20.46 -5.89 -3.71
CA GLU A 136 19.29 -5.34 -3.02
C GLU A 136 18.91 -6.22 -1.83
N GLY A 137 19.19 -7.54 -1.89
CA GLY A 137 19.06 -8.45 -0.76
C GLY A 137 20.02 -8.13 0.38
N THR A 138 21.31 -7.87 0.11
CA THR A 138 22.25 -7.44 1.16
C THR A 138 21.84 -6.08 1.72
N THR A 139 21.42 -5.15 0.85
CA THR A 139 20.95 -3.82 1.26
C THR A 139 19.72 -3.92 2.17
N LEU A 140 18.76 -4.77 1.82
CA LEU A 140 17.57 -5.04 2.63
C LEU A 140 17.95 -5.65 3.98
N ALA A 141 18.85 -6.63 3.99
CA ALA A 141 19.31 -7.27 5.23
C ALA A 141 20.02 -6.27 6.15
N ASP A 142 20.84 -5.39 5.60
CA ASP A 142 21.50 -4.33 6.35
C ASP A 142 20.50 -3.31 6.90
N HIS A 143 19.52 -2.89 6.09
CA HIS A 143 18.47 -1.97 6.52
C HIS A 143 17.59 -2.55 7.63
N ILE A 144 17.18 -3.82 7.50
CA ILE A 144 16.39 -4.53 8.53
C ILE A 144 17.13 -4.53 9.87
N ARG A 145 18.46 -4.63 9.87
CA ARG A 145 19.28 -4.67 11.10
C ARG A 145 19.62 -3.29 11.66
N SER A 146 19.74 -2.27 10.80
CA SER A 146 20.32 -0.97 11.17
C SER A 146 19.31 0.15 11.37
N ARG A 147 18.11 0.05 10.80
CA ARG A 147 17.11 1.12 10.84
C ARG A 147 16.08 0.90 11.92
N ASP A 148 15.76 1.97 12.64
CA ASP A 148 14.55 2.02 13.45
C ASP A 148 13.37 2.41 12.56
N TYR A 149 12.60 1.40 12.12
CA TYR A 149 11.44 1.62 11.27
C TYR A 149 10.25 2.25 12.00
N HIS A 150 10.24 2.25 13.34
CA HIS A 150 9.16 2.84 14.12
C HIS A 150 9.07 4.36 13.90
N GLU A 151 10.22 5.02 13.80
CA GLU A 151 10.36 6.47 13.61
C GLU A 151 10.31 6.89 12.13
N LEU A 152 10.23 5.93 11.20
CA LEU A 152 10.20 6.25 9.78
C LEU A 152 8.77 6.41 9.29
N VAL A 153 8.54 7.49 8.54
CA VAL A 153 7.32 7.69 7.76
C VAL A 153 7.44 6.92 6.44
N PRO A 154 6.40 6.23 5.92
CA PRO A 154 6.48 5.50 4.66
C PRO A 154 7.02 6.34 3.47
N GLN A 155 6.68 7.63 3.45
CA GLN A 155 7.15 8.63 2.50
C GLN A 155 8.67 8.85 2.49
N SER A 156 9.33 8.73 3.64
CA SER A 156 10.78 8.88 3.73
C SER A 156 11.52 7.79 2.96
N ILE A 157 10.92 6.59 2.88
CA ILE A 157 11.43 5.44 2.15
C ILE A 157 10.99 5.50 0.68
N LEU A 158 9.72 5.85 0.45
CA LEU A 158 9.11 5.99 -0.88
C LEU A 158 9.16 7.42 -1.39
N THR A 159 10.37 7.91 -1.67
CA THR A 159 10.56 9.24 -2.24
C THR A 159 9.98 9.31 -3.66
N PRO A 160 9.32 10.40 -4.08
CA PRO A 160 8.89 10.61 -5.48
C PRO A 160 10.01 10.36 -6.52
N ARG A 161 11.27 10.54 -6.11
CA ARG A 161 12.47 10.22 -6.89
C ARG A 161 12.51 8.75 -7.34
N SER A 162 12.12 7.78 -6.51
CA SER A 162 12.15 6.36 -6.91
C SER A 162 11.16 6.05 -8.03
N ILE A 163 10.06 6.81 -8.11
CA ILE A 163 9.05 6.68 -9.16
C ILE A 163 9.56 7.33 -10.45
N LEU A 164 10.28 8.45 -10.34
CA LEU A 164 10.81 9.18 -11.49
C LEU A 164 11.76 8.32 -12.34
N GLY A 165 12.58 7.47 -11.72
CA GLY A 165 13.41 6.50 -12.43
C GLY A 165 12.59 5.48 -13.23
N VAL A 166 11.54 4.91 -12.63
CA VAL A 166 10.63 3.96 -13.30
C VAL A 166 9.87 4.63 -14.45
N VAL A 167 9.38 5.85 -14.23
CA VAL A 167 8.65 6.63 -15.24
C VAL A 167 9.58 7.01 -16.39
N ALA A 168 10.77 7.51 -16.11
CA ALA A 168 11.75 7.88 -17.13
C ALA A 168 12.12 6.67 -17.98
N LEU A 169 12.37 5.52 -17.35
CA LEU A 169 12.61 4.27 -18.06
C LEU A 169 11.42 3.86 -18.93
N ALA A 170 10.20 3.91 -18.41
CA ALA A 170 9.01 3.56 -19.18
C ALA A 170 8.84 4.46 -20.40
N VAL A 171 9.07 5.77 -20.27
CA VAL A 171 9.06 6.73 -21.38
C VAL A 171 10.13 6.38 -22.41
N ILE A 172 11.36 6.09 -21.97
CA ILE A 172 12.47 5.70 -22.85
C ILE A 172 12.13 4.42 -23.63
N VAL A 173 11.58 3.40 -22.96
CA VAL A 173 11.18 2.15 -23.61
C VAL A 173 10.08 2.39 -24.64
N VAL A 174 9.04 3.15 -24.29
CA VAL A 174 7.97 3.52 -25.24
C VAL A 174 8.55 4.23 -26.45
N TRP A 175 9.38 5.25 -26.21
CA TRP A 175 9.97 6.07 -27.28
C TRP A 175 10.88 5.23 -28.20
N SER A 176 11.63 4.29 -27.62
CA SER A 176 12.48 3.35 -28.36
C SER A 176 11.67 2.40 -29.24
N VAL A 177 10.54 1.89 -28.73
CA VAL A 177 9.66 0.97 -29.46
C VAL A 177 8.85 1.68 -30.55
N THR A 178 8.37 2.91 -30.29
CA THR A 178 7.45 3.61 -31.21
C THR A 178 8.15 4.27 -32.40
N LEU A 179 9.39 4.72 -32.25
CA LEU A 179 10.06 5.48 -33.30
C LEU A 179 10.83 4.64 -34.30
N GLY A 180 11.10 3.36 -34.02
CA GLY A 180 11.81 2.44 -34.92
C GLY A 180 13.21 2.96 -35.29
N PRO A 181 14.29 2.48 -34.66
CA PRO A 181 15.60 3.08 -34.88
C PRO A 181 15.98 3.05 -36.38
N SER A 182 16.19 4.22 -36.97
CA SER A 182 16.96 4.31 -38.22
C SER A 182 18.38 3.80 -37.92
N PRO A 183 18.93 2.87 -38.72
CA PRO A 183 19.87 1.86 -38.22
C PRO A 183 21.29 2.33 -37.83
N THR A 184 21.68 3.61 -37.96
CA THR A 184 23.10 3.98 -37.79
C THR A 184 23.39 5.27 -37.02
N GLU A 185 22.56 6.31 -37.08
CA GLU A 185 22.87 7.60 -36.40
C GLU A 185 22.09 7.84 -35.10
N SER A 186 20.94 7.17 -34.92
CA SER A 186 20.05 7.38 -33.77
C SER A 186 20.47 6.58 -32.53
N THR A 187 21.05 5.39 -32.71
CA THR A 187 21.39 4.46 -31.62
C THR A 187 22.47 5.01 -30.67
N GLY A 188 23.50 5.68 -31.20
CA GLY A 188 24.56 6.28 -30.38
C GLY A 188 24.08 7.48 -29.57
N VAL A 189 23.20 8.30 -30.13
CA VAL A 189 22.58 9.45 -29.43
C VAL A 189 21.62 8.99 -28.34
N LEU A 190 20.78 7.99 -28.65
CA LEU A 190 19.90 7.34 -27.67
C LEU A 190 20.70 6.73 -26.53
N PHE A 191 21.77 6.01 -26.85
CA PHE A 191 22.67 5.43 -25.85
C PHE A 191 23.29 6.48 -24.95
N ALA A 192 23.84 7.56 -25.52
CA ALA A 192 24.39 8.68 -24.76
C ALA A 192 23.32 9.35 -23.88
N LEU A 193 22.10 9.54 -24.40
CA LEU A 193 21.00 10.15 -23.66
C LEU A 193 20.54 9.26 -22.50
N VAL A 194 20.36 7.96 -22.70
CA VAL A 194 19.97 6.99 -21.65
C VAL A 194 21.04 6.93 -20.58
N TYR A 195 22.31 6.83 -20.98
CA TYR A 195 23.43 6.80 -20.05
C TYR A 195 23.56 8.10 -19.26
N LEU A 196 23.50 9.26 -19.91
CA LEU A 196 23.54 10.57 -19.25
C LEU A 196 22.33 10.80 -18.34
N ALA A 197 21.14 10.36 -18.74
CA ALA A 197 19.94 10.43 -17.89
C ALA A 197 20.09 9.55 -16.65
N ARG A 198 20.65 8.35 -16.79
CA ARG A 198 20.92 7.43 -15.67
C ARG A 198 21.97 7.99 -14.72
N VAL A 199 23.11 8.42 -15.25
CA VAL A 199 24.19 9.03 -14.45
C VAL A 199 23.70 10.32 -13.78
N GLY A 200 22.97 11.15 -14.52
CA GLY A 200 22.35 12.36 -14.00
C GLY A 200 21.37 12.05 -12.86
N PHE A 201 20.56 11.00 -13.00
CA PHE A 201 19.67 10.53 -11.96
C PHE A 201 20.43 10.00 -10.74
N ASP A 202 21.51 9.24 -10.93
CA ASP A 202 22.34 8.72 -9.83
C ASP A 202 23.04 9.86 -9.07
N VAL A 203 23.61 10.82 -9.79
CA VAL A 203 24.22 12.03 -9.22
C VAL A 203 23.17 12.87 -8.49
N TYR A 204 22.02 13.11 -9.11
CA TYR A 204 20.90 13.82 -8.47
C TYR A 204 20.43 13.11 -7.20
N SER A 205 20.41 11.77 -7.21
CA SER A 205 20.02 10.97 -6.05
C SER A 205 21.02 11.05 -4.90
N LEU A 206 22.32 11.14 -5.20
CA LEU A 206 23.41 11.26 -4.24
C LEU A 206 23.52 12.67 -3.66
N VAL A 207 23.53 13.70 -4.51
CA VAL A 207 23.62 15.11 -4.09
C VAL A 207 22.35 15.52 -3.34
N GLY A 208 21.19 14.98 -3.73
CA GLY A 208 19.94 15.19 -3.03
C GLY A 208 19.80 14.47 -1.69
N GLN A 209 20.78 13.66 -1.28
CA GLN A 209 20.81 12.90 -0.03
C GLN A 209 21.52 13.66 1.11
N SER A 210 22.50 14.52 0.79
CA SER A 210 23.30 15.24 1.78
C SER A 210 22.66 16.52 2.35
N GLU A 211 21.68 17.12 1.67
CA GLU A 211 21.15 18.43 2.07
C GLU A 211 19.76 18.42 2.73
N ARG A 212 19.07 17.26 2.82
CA ARG A 212 17.63 17.27 3.16
C ARG A 212 17.08 16.18 4.07
N PHE A 213 17.91 15.24 4.52
CA PHE A 213 17.49 14.25 5.51
C PHE A 213 18.29 14.46 6.79
N ASP A 214 17.94 15.50 7.52
CA ASP A 214 18.21 15.57 8.94
C ASP A 214 16.98 15.01 9.65
N PRO A 215 17.02 13.80 10.23
CA PRO A 215 15.89 13.24 10.97
C PRO A 215 15.48 14.11 12.18
N LEU A 216 16.28 15.13 12.54
CA LEU A 216 16.03 16.07 13.63
C LEU A 216 15.52 17.45 13.18
N ASP A 217 15.48 17.78 11.87
CA ASP A 217 15.03 19.09 11.35
C ASP A 217 13.86 18.92 10.35
N PRO A 218 12.63 18.69 10.84
CA PRO A 218 11.44 18.43 10.03
C PRO A 218 11.03 19.59 9.10
N ASN A 219 11.60 20.79 9.27
CA ASN A 219 11.25 21.98 8.49
C ASN A 219 11.92 22.04 7.11
N LYS A 220 12.96 21.23 6.84
CA LYS A 220 13.71 21.28 5.56
C LYS A 220 13.27 20.22 4.54
N ALA A 221 12.50 19.23 4.95
CA ALA A 221 11.94 18.22 4.05
C ALA A 221 10.73 18.78 3.29
N ALA A 222 10.97 19.40 2.14
CA ALA A 222 9.92 19.92 1.25
C ALA A 222 9.03 18.84 0.60
N PHE A 223 8.98 17.61 1.13
CA PHE A 223 8.01 16.59 0.76
C PHE A 223 7.53 15.84 2.00
N GLU A 224 6.30 16.16 2.42
CA GLU A 224 5.41 15.38 3.29
C GLU A 224 5.95 15.07 4.69
N THR A 225 5.76 16.02 5.62
CA THR A 225 6.11 15.92 7.04
C THR A 225 5.44 14.74 7.74
N ALA A 226 6.20 14.15 8.68
CA ALA A 226 5.65 13.28 9.71
C ALA A 226 4.50 13.98 10.44
N ASP A 227 3.48 13.21 10.81
CA ASP A 227 2.47 13.70 11.74
C ASP A 227 3.16 13.91 13.09
N ASN A 228 3.38 15.18 13.48
CA ASN A 228 3.96 15.54 14.77
C ASN A 228 2.96 15.39 15.92
N ASP A 229 1.67 15.16 15.61
CA ASP A 229 0.68 14.78 16.60
C ASP A 229 0.95 13.33 17.04
N GLN A 230 1.76 13.20 18.08
CA GLN A 230 1.92 11.95 18.81
C GLN A 230 0.52 11.52 19.27
N TRP A 231 0.08 10.33 18.85
CA TRP A 231 -1.28 9.89 19.10
C TRP A 231 -1.55 9.94 20.60
N GLU A 232 -2.66 10.59 20.99
CA GLU A 232 -3.12 10.53 22.36
C GLU A 232 -3.33 9.05 22.72
N SER A 233 -2.61 8.59 23.75
CA SER A 233 -2.64 7.21 24.19
C SER A 233 -4.06 6.84 24.57
N VAL A 234 -4.58 5.74 24.02
CA VAL A 234 -5.91 5.26 24.42
C VAL A 234 -5.76 4.56 25.77
N ILE A 235 -6.23 5.22 26.82
CA ILE A 235 -6.18 4.70 28.19
C ILE A 235 -7.19 3.56 28.30
N VAL A 236 -6.70 2.35 28.58
CA VAL A 236 -7.55 1.20 28.90
C VAL A 236 -7.85 1.19 30.40
N PRO A 237 -9.12 1.09 30.83
CA PRO A 237 -9.46 0.96 32.24
C PRO A 237 -8.75 -0.24 32.91
N LEU A 238 -8.36 -0.09 34.17
CA LEU A 238 -7.76 -1.17 34.95
C LEU A 238 -8.85 -2.15 35.40
N GLY A 239 -8.67 -3.43 35.09
CA GLY A 239 -9.58 -4.51 35.48
C GLY A 239 -10.03 -5.36 34.30
N ASN A 240 -10.76 -6.43 34.59
CA ASN A 240 -11.38 -7.25 33.55
C ASN A 240 -12.60 -6.52 32.96
N PRO A 241 -12.82 -6.58 31.64
CA PRO A 241 -14.02 -6.03 31.04
C PRO A 241 -15.26 -6.72 31.60
N THR A 242 -16.34 -5.94 31.75
CA THR A 242 -17.65 -6.45 32.18
C THR A 242 -18.24 -7.37 31.12
N ASP A 243 -18.09 -7.00 29.85
CA ASP A 243 -18.51 -7.81 28.71
C ASP A 243 -17.55 -7.63 27.52
N VAL A 244 -17.45 -8.65 26.67
CA VAL A 244 -16.57 -8.67 25.49
C VAL A 244 -17.35 -9.18 24.29
N PHE A 245 -17.52 -8.28 23.31
CA PHE A 245 -18.18 -8.60 22.05
C PHE A 245 -17.16 -8.85 20.96
N TYR A 246 -17.22 -10.04 20.36
CA TYR A 246 -16.34 -10.45 19.29
C TYR A 246 -16.93 -10.14 17.93
N THR A 247 -16.06 -9.80 16.98
CA THR A 247 -16.47 -9.64 15.59
C THR A 247 -16.64 -11.01 14.91
N ASN A 248 -17.73 -11.20 14.18
CA ASN A 248 -17.93 -12.43 13.41
C ASN A 248 -17.10 -12.40 12.12
N HIS A 249 -15.93 -13.06 12.13
CA HIS A 249 -15.00 -13.12 10.99
C HIS A 249 -15.66 -13.58 9.67
N ARG A 250 -16.55 -14.59 9.73
CA ARG A 250 -17.23 -15.10 8.53
C ARG A 250 -18.10 -14.03 7.89
N ALA A 251 -18.79 -13.24 8.73
CA ALA A 251 -19.61 -12.14 8.26
C ALA A 251 -18.78 -11.02 7.64
N VAL A 252 -17.61 -10.70 8.21
CA VAL A 252 -16.66 -9.75 7.64
C VAL A 252 -16.20 -10.22 6.25
N TRP A 253 -15.80 -11.48 6.11
CA TRP A 253 -15.30 -12.03 4.85
C TRP A 253 -16.37 -12.12 3.77
N ILE A 254 -17.56 -12.64 4.09
CA ILE A 254 -18.67 -12.73 3.12
C ILE A 254 -19.05 -11.33 2.65
N SER A 255 -19.18 -10.37 3.57
CA SER A 255 -19.49 -8.98 3.20
C SER A 255 -18.39 -8.37 2.33
N ALA A 256 -17.12 -8.67 2.61
CA ALA A 256 -15.99 -8.19 1.82
C ALA A 256 -15.98 -8.76 0.38
N ILE A 257 -16.28 -10.05 0.23
CA ILE A 257 -16.38 -10.70 -1.09
C ILE A 257 -17.52 -10.09 -1.90
N VAL A 258 -18.70 -9.95 -1.28
CA VAL A 258 -19.87 -9.36 -1.94
C VAL A 258 -19.58 -7.91 -2.35
N ASP A 259 -18.98 -7.11 -1.48
CA ASP A 259 -18.63 -5.72 -1.79
C ASP A 259 -17.49 -5.59 -2.81
N GLY A 260 -16.56 -6.56 -2.84
CA GLY A 260 -15.54 -6.66 -3.88
C GLY A 260 -16.15 -6.92 -5.26
N LEU A 261 -17.09 -7.87 -5.33
CA LEU A 261 -17.83 -8.24 -6.55
C LEU A 261 -18.77 -7.12 -7.02
N LEU A 262 -19.64 -6.62 -6.13
CA LEU A 262 -20.52 -5.48 -6.43
C LEU A 262 -19.71 -4.21 -6.72
N GLY A 263 -18.50 -4.11 -6.16
CA GLY A 263 -17.52 -3.11 -6.50
C GLY A 263 -17.19 -3.06 -7.99
N MET A 264 -17.36 -4.15 -8.76
CA MET A 264 -17.19 -4.14 -10.22
C MET A 264 -18.20 -3.25 -10.93
N LEU A 265 -19.32 -2.91 -10.30
CA LEU A 265 -20.28 -1.95 -10.84
C LEU A 265 -19.73 -0.52 -10.85
N ASN A 266 -18.64 -0.25 -10.12
CA ASN A 266 -17.92 1.01 -10.23
C ASN A 266 -17.27 1.10 -11.62
N PRO A 267 -17.61 2.13 -12.45
CA PRO A 267 -17.12 2.25 -13.83
C PRO A 267 -15.59 2.17 -13.96
N ARG A 268 -14.85 2.59 -12.92
CA ARG A 268 -13.38 2.58 -12.95
C ARG A 268 -12.80 1.19 -12.76
N ARG A 269 -13.35 0.40 -11.84
CA ARG A 269 -12.92 -0.99 -11.62
C ARG A 269 -13.31 -1.85 -12.82
N PHE A 270 -14.50 -1.60 -13.38
CA PHE A 270 -14.93 -2.19 -14.63
C PHE A 270 -13.98 -1.83 -15.79
N ALA A 271 -13.64 -0.55 -15.96
CA ALA A 271 -12.73 -0.10 -17.00
C ALA A 271 -11.35 -0.76 -16.88
N ALA A 272 -10.82 -0.92 -15.67
CA ALA A 272 -9.55 -1.63 -15.45
C ALA A 272 -9.63 -3.11 -15.91
N ALA A 273 -10.72 -3.81 -15.59
CA ALA A 273 -10.95 -5.17 -16.05
C ALA A 273 -11.13 -5.23 -17.58
N ALA A 274 -11.88 -4.30 -18.16
CA ALA A 274 -12.13 -4.22 -19.59
C ALA A 274 -10.86 -3.91 -20.40
N VAL A 275 -10.03 -2.97 -19.94
CA VAL A 275 -8.73 -2.65 -20.56
C VAL A 275 -7.81 -3.86 -20.49
N THR A 276 -7.72 -4.53 -19.34
CA THR A 276 -6.89 -5.73 -19.19
C THR A 276 -7.37 -6.85 -20.10
N ALA A 277 -8.69 -7.05 -20.19
CA ALA A 277 -9.30 -8.02 -21.10
C ALA A 277 -9.00 -7.69 -22.57
N PHE A 278 -9.15 -6.42 -22.96
CA PHE A 278 -8.86 -5.94 -24.30
C PHE A 278 -7.38 -6.14 -24.66
N LEU A 279 -6.46 -5.80 -23.77
CA LEU A 279 -5.03 -6.03 -23.97
C LEU A 279 -4.72 -7.53 -24.09
N GLY A 280 -5.29 -8.36 -23.22
CA GLY A 280 -5.16 -9.83 -23.31
C GLY A 280 -5.69 -10.38 -24.63
N TYR A 281 -6.81 -9.84 -25.10
CA TYR A 281 -7.40 -10.19 -26.40
C TYR A 281 -6.46 -9.82 -27.56
N VAL A 282 -5.94 -8.59 -27.59
CA VAL A 282 -5.05 -8.10 -28.65
C VAL A 282 -3.75 -8.89 -28.71
N VAL A 283 -3.19 -9.24 -27.55
CA VAL A 283 -1.89 -9.92 -27.47
C VAL A 283 -2.00 -11.41 -27.76
N ALA A 284 -3.02 -12.08 -27.24
CA ALA A 284 -3.05 -13.55 -27.23
C ALA A 284 -4.46 -14.16 -27.40
N GLY A 285 -5.46 -13.36 -27.76
CA GLY A 285 -6.81 -13.81 -28.09
C GLY A 285 -7.75 -13.99 -26.90
N THR A 286 -8.94 -14.55 -27.17
CA THR A 286 -10.09 -14.58 -26.25
C THR A 286 -9.80 -15.23 -24.89
N THR A 287 -9.05 -16.33 -24.87
CA THR A 287 -8.70 -17.02 -23.61
C THR A 287 -7.97 -16.10 -22.65
N TRP A 288 -6.99 -15.33 -23.14
CA TRP A 288 -6.22 -14.39 -22.34
C TRP A 288 -7.01 -13.14 -21.96
N ALA A 289 -7.99 -12.75 -22.78
CA ALA A 289 -8.95 -11.71 -22.42
C ALA A 289 -9.75 -12.09 -21.17
N VAL A 290 -10.28 -13.32 -21.14
CA VAL A 290 -11.06 -13.85 -20.01
C VAL A 290 -10.17 -14.01 -18.77
N ILE A 291 -8.97 -14.59 -18.92
CA ILE A 291 -8.01 -14.73 -17.82
C ILE A 291 -7.65 -13.35 -17.24
N GLY A 292 -7.35 -12.37 -18.09
CA GLY A 292 -7.04 -11.00 -17.67
C GLY A 292 -8.17 -10.34 -16.88
N ALA A 293 -9.41 -10.44 -17.39
CA ALA A 293 -10.59 -9.92 -16.70
C ALA A 293 -10.80 -10.57 -15.33
N ILE A 294 -10.78 -11.91 -15.28
CA ILE A 294 -10.95 -12.68 -14.05
C ILE A 294 -9.85 -12.35 -13.04
N THR A 295 -8.61 -12.21 -13.51
CA THR A 295 -7.47 -11.84 -12.65
C THR A 295 -7.71 -10.49 -11.97
N VAL A 296 -8.18 -9.48 -12.70
CA VAL A 296 -8.52 -8.17 -12.12
C VAL A 296 -9.62 -8.29 -11.07
N VAL A 297 -10.67 -9.06 -11.35
CA VAL A 297 -11.76 -9.30 -10.39
C VAL A 297 -11.23 -9.97 -9.12
N ILE A 298 -10.42 -11.02 -9.26
CA ILE A 298 -9.81 -11.74 -8.12
C ILE A 298 -8.94 -10.79 -7.30
N VAL A 299 -8.05 -10.02 -7.93
CA VAL A 299 -7.20 -9.05 -7.23
C VAL A 299 -8.05 -8.05 -6.45
N ILE A 300 -9.16 -7.60 -7.03
CA ILE A 300 -10.06 -6.64 -6.36
C ILE A 300 -10.77 -7.26 -5.15
N VAL A 301 -11.28 -8.48 -5.30
CA VAL A 301 -11.91 -9.21 -4.20
C VAL A 301 -10.89 -9.50 -3.09
N VAL A 302 -9.69 -9.95 -3.44
CA VAL A 302 -8.63 -10.27 -2.48
C VAL A 302 -8.19 -9.02 -1.71
N TYR A 303 -7.91 -7.89 -2.38
CA TYR A 303 -7.52 -6.69 -1.63
C TYR A 303 -8.66 -6.22 -0.71
N THR A 304 -9.92 -6.29 -1.18
CA THR A 304 -11.08 -5.85 -0.37
C THR A 304 -11.25 -6.74 0.85
N LEU A 305 -11.04 -8.05 0.69
CA LEU A 305 -11.03 -9.02 1.77
C LEU A 305 -9.94 -8.71 2.78
N VAL A 306 -8.70 -8.51 2.33
CA VAL A 306 -7.57 -8.17 3.22
C VAL A 306 -7.81 -6.84 3.93
N GLU A 307 -8.32 -5.81 3.24
CA GLU A 307 -8.62 -4.51 3.84
C GLU A 307 -9.68 -4.65 4.94
N ARG A 308 -10.74 -5.41 4.69
CA ARG A 308 -11.83 -5.64 5.65
C ARG A 308 -11.41 -6.50 6.84
N ASP A 309 -10.65 -7.56 6.57
CA ASP A 309 -10.17 -8.47 7.61
C ASP A 309 -9.19 -7.76 8.55
N LEU A 310 -8.27 -6.97 7.97
CA LEU A 310 -7.42 -6.10 8.77
C LEU A 310 -8.24 -5.02 9.48
N GLN A 311 -9.26 -4.44 8.88
CA GLN A 311 -9.99 -3.35 9.53
C GLN A 311 -10.89 -3.81 10.68
N TRP A 312 -11.56 -4.95 10.54
CA TRP A 312 -12.61 -5.40 11.47
C TRP A 312 -12.50 -6.85 11.89
N GLY A 313 -11.81 -7.71 11.13
CA GLY A 313 -11.79 -9.16 11.39
C GLY A 313 -11.36 -9.47 12.83
N HIS A 314 -10.30 -8.83 13.30
CA HIS A 314 -9.67 -9.14 14.59
C HIS A 314 -10.03 -8.15 15.71
N VAL A 315 -11.13 -7.42 15.56
CA VAL A 315 -11.56 -6.42 16.53
C VAL A 315 -12.49 -7.05 17.57
N GLU A 316 -12.25 -6.69 18.83
CA GLU A 316 -13.10 -6.98 19.97
C GLU A 316 -13.54 -5.68 20.64
N TYR A 317 -14.78 -5.65 21.08
CA TYR A 317 -15.33 -4.53 21.81
C TYR A 317 -15.45 -4.89 23.28
N ARG A 318 -14.58 -4.28 24.09
CA ARG A 318 -14.50 -4.49 25.53
C ARG A 318 -15.30 -3.41 26.23
N VAL A 319 -16.35 -3.82 26.95
CA VAL A 319 -17.21 -2.92 27.71
C VAL A 319 -16.72 -2.88 29.15
N TYR A 320 -16.46 -1.68 29.65
CA TYR A 320 -16.13 -1.38 31.03
C TYR A 320 -17.24 -0.50 31.64
N GLU A 321 -17.20 -0.32 32.96
CA GLU A 321 -18.14 0.57 33.65
C GLU A 321 -18.06 2.02 33.10
N ASP A 322 -16.84 2.49 32.86
CA ASP A 322 -16.53 3.86 32.44
C ASP A 322 -16.64 4.12 30.93
N GLY A 323 -16.80 3.08 30.11
CA GLY A 323 -16.84 3.24 28.66
C GLY A 323 -16.55 1.98 27.87
N VAL A 324 -16.52 2.13 26.55
CA VAL A 324 -16.27 1.05 25.59
C VAL A 324 -14.91 1.26 24.93
N VAL A 325 -14.10 0.22 24.88
CA VAL A 325 -12.79 0.20 24.22
C VAL A 325 -12.84 -0.76 23.05
N CYS A 326 -12.45 -0.27 21.88
CA CYS A 326 -12.22 -1.09 20.70
C CYS A 326 -10.78 -1.58 20.74
N TYR A 327 -10.61 -2.89 20.89
CA TYR A 327 -9.31 -3.53 20.96
C TYR A 327 -9.09 -4.38 19.72
N ASP A 328 -7.89 -4.35 19.15
CA ASP A 328 -7.54 -5.18 18.01
C ASP A 328 -6.57 -6.28 18.45
N CYS A 329 -7.01 -7.54 18.38
CA CYS A 329 -6.25 -8.68 18.87
C CYS A 329 -5.11 -9.10 17.93
N LEU A 330 -5.17 -8.73 16.64
CA LEU A 330 -4.06 -8.98 15.72
C LEU A 330 -2.89 -8.01 15.98
N LEU A 331 -3.22 -6.78 16.36
CA LEU A 331 -2.24 -5.72 16.61
C LEU A 331 -1.89 -5.56 18.09
N ASP A 332 -2.57 -6.28 18.97
CA ASP A 332 -2.45 -6.20 20.44
C ASP A 332 -2.65 -4.77 21.00
N GLU A 333 -3.39 -3.92 20.30
CA GLU A 333 -3.40 -2.47 20.53
C GLU A 333 -4.84 -1.90 20.60
N PRO A 334 -5.15 -1.07 21.61
CA PRO A 334 -6.44 -0.39 21.71
C PRO A 334 -6.57 0.69 20.63
N GLN A 335 -7.58 0.57 19.76
CA GLN A 335 -7.77 1.44 18.59
C GLN A 335 -8.44 2.78 18.96
N TRP A 336 -9.47 2.73 19.81
CA TRP A 336 -10.19 3.90 20.31
C TRP A 336 -10.97 3.57 21.59
N ARG A 337 -11.28 4.60 22.38
CA ARG A 337 -12.15 4.53 23.56
C ARG A 337 -13.26 5.55 23.45
N VAL A 338 -14.44 5.18 23.94
CA VAL A 338 -15.58 6.08 24.13
C VAL A 338 -15.99 6.03 25.59
N GLU A 339 -15.93 7.18 26.26
CA GLU A 339 -16.45 7.33 27.62
C GLU A 339 -17.97 7.21 27.60
N ARG A 340 -18.53 6.47 28.57
CA ARG A 340 -19.97 6.20 28.64
C ARG A 340 -20.80 7.47 28.74
N GLY A 341 -20.32 8.45 29.52
CA GLY A 341 -20.99 9.75 29.71
C GLY A 341 -21.04 10.64 28.45
N ARG A 342 -20.26 10.32 27.40
CA ARG A 342 -20.29 11.07 26.14
C ARG A 342 -21.24 10.47 25.09
N ILE A 343 -21.82 9.29 25.34
CA ILE A 343 -22.70 8.60 24.40
C ILE A 343 -24.09 9.24 24.46
N THR A 344 -24.50 9.89 23.37
CA THR A 344 -25.80 10.57 23.29
C THR A 344 -26.88 9.73 22.62
N ASP A 345 -26.50 8.89 21.68
CA ASP A 345 -27.41 8.08 20.87
C ASP A 345 -26.75 6.76 20.47
N VAL A 346 -27.55 5.70 20.46
CA VAL A 346 -27.15 4.34 20.13
C VAL A 346 -28.13 3.81 19.10
N THR A 347 -27.68 3.68 17.85
CA THR A 347 -28.53 3.18 16.77
C THR A 347 -28.03 1.82 16.29
N GLU A 348 -28.90 0.83 16.31
CA GLU A 348 -28.64 -0.46 15.67
C GLU A 348 -29.14 -0.46 14.24
N TRP A 349 -28.32 -1.04 13.36
CA TRP A 349 -28.72 -1.30 12.00
C TRP A 349 -28.19 -2.66 11.56
N SER A 350 -29.03 -3.39 10.85
CA SER A 350 -28.68 -4.63 10.19
C SER A 350 -29.01 -4.48 8.72
N GLY A 351 -27.98 -4.41 7.87
CA GLY A 351 -28.18 -4.48 6.42
C GLY A 351 -28.77 -5.83 6.01
N LEU A 352 -29.24 -5.96 4.76
CA LEU A 352 -29.82 -7.22 4.26
C LEU A 352 -28.88 -8.42 4.44
N ILE A 353 -27.59 -8.23 4.15
CA ILE A 353 -26.54 -9.25 4.33
C ILE A 353 -26.32 -9.53 5.83
N GLY A 354 -26.35 -8.50 6.68
CA GLY A 354 -26.25 -8.66 8.13
C GLY A 354 -27.41 -9.49 8.68
N ARG A 355 -28.64 -9.22 8.25
CA ARG A 355 -29.83 -10.00 8.64
C ARG A 355 -29.74 -11.46 8.21
N LEU A 356 -29.24 -11.73 7.00
CA LEU A 356 -29.04 -13.10 6.50
C LEU A 356 -27.99 -13.86 7.32
N LEU A 357 -26.95 -13.16 7.79
CA LEU A 357 -25.83 -13.74 8.52
C LEU A 357 -26.01 -13.69 10.06
N GLY A 358 -27.12 -13.14 10.55
CA GLY A 358 -27.40 -13.00 11.99
C GLY A 358 -26.49 -11.98 12.69
N VAL A 359 -26.14 -10.91 11.99
CA VAL A 359 -25.11 -9.95 12.39
C VAL A 359 -25.66 -8.52 12.32
N SER A 360 -25.43 -7.74 13.38
CA SER A 360 -25.79 -6.32 13.45
C SER A 360 -24.58 -5.41 13.65
N SER A 361 -24.77 -4.13 13.40
CA SER A 361 -23.79 -3.08 13.67
C SER A 361 -24.46 -2.00 14.50
N VAL A 362 -23.73 -1.47 15.47
CA VAL A 362 -24.23 -0.46 16.41
C VAL A 362 -23.40 0.81 16.25
N SER A 363 -24.09 1.93 16.07
CA SER A 363 -23.48 3.25 15.92
C SER A 363 -23.65 4.04 17.20
N LEU A 364 -22.53 4.50 17.77
CA LEU A 364 -22.47 5.35 18.96
C LEU A 364 -22.18 6.79 18.53
N LYS A 365 -23.11 7.70 18.77
CA LYS A 365 -22.87 9.15 18.58
C LYS A 365 -22.35 9.76 19.88
N GLN A 366 -21.47 10.75 19.74
CA GLN A 366 -20.85 11.45 20.86
C GLN A 366 -21.24 12.94 20.89
N SER A 367 -21.47 13.48 22.09
CA SER A 367 -21.88 14.88 22.27
C SER A 367 -20.81 15.92 21.89
N SER A 368 -19.52 15.62 22.11
CA SER A 368 -18.49 16.67 22.14
C SER A 368 -17.82 16.97 20.79
N ASN A 369 -18.02 16.14 19.75
CA ASN A 369 -17.33 16.32 18.46
C ASN A 369 -18.14 15.86 17.22
N ASP A 370 -19.44 15.56 17.39
CA ASP A 370 -20.30 14.92 16.37
C ASP A 370 -19.67 13.66 15.72
N SER A 371 -18.65 13.09 16.38
CA SER A 371 -17.89 11.97 15.86
C SER A 371 -18.64 10.69 16.18
N THR A 372 -19.04 9.97 15.14
CA THR A 372 -19.75 8.70 15.27
C THR A 372 -18.75 7.54 15.29
N ARG A 373 -18.80 6.68 16.32
CA ARG A 373 -18.01 5.45 16.41
C ARG A 373 -18.90 4.24 16.19
N THR A 374 -18.51 3.35 15.30
CA THR A 374 -19.34 2.19 14.93
C THR A 374 -18.71 0.89 15.43
N LEU A 375 -19.48 0.15 16.20
CA LEU A 375 -19.28 -1.26 16.52
C LEU A 375 -19.84 -2.06 15.32
N ARG A 376 -19.02 -2.87 14.64
CA ARG A 376 -19.44 -3.55 13.40
C ARG A 376 -19.36 -5.06 13.54
N TYR A 377 -20.23 -5.72 12.78
CA TYR A 377 -20.28 -7.18 12.61
C TYR A 377 -20.35 -8.00 13.92
N MET A 378 -21.17 -7.54 14.88
CA MET A 378 -21.47 -8.28 16.10
C MET A 378 -22.61 -9.27 15.85
N ASN A 379 -22.60 -10.42 16.53
CA ASN A 379 -23.74 -11.34 16.49
C ASN A 379 -24.98 -10.64 17.07
N THR A 380 -26.12 -10.76 16.39
CA THR A 380 -27.37 -10.10 16.82
C THR A 380 -27.83 -10.58 18.21
N THR A 381 -27.46 -11.79 18.61
CA THR A 381 -27.77 -12.34 19.96
C THR A 381 -27.00 -11.64 21.08
N ASP A 382 -25.84 -11.07 20.74
CA ASP A 382 -24.88 -10.50 21.69
C ASP A 382 -24.86 -8.97 21.52
N SER A 383 -25.98 -8.37 21.11
CA SER A 383 -26.02 -6.93 20.83
C SER A 383 -26.03 -6.13 22.16
N PRO A 384 -25.07 -5.21 22.37
CA PRO A 384 -24.92 -4.48 23.64
C PRO A 384 -26.03 -3.46 23.92
N ILE A 385 -27.04 -3.34 23.06
CA ILE A 385 -28.11 -2.33 23.16
C ILE A 385 -28.89 -2.49 24.46
N SER A 386 -29.12 -3.72 24.92
CA SER A 386 -29.84 -3.93 26.17
C SER A 386 -29.06 -3.40 27.39
N GLU A 387 -27.72 -3.39 27.33
CA GLU A 387 -26.84 -2.89 28.39
C GLU A 387 -26.49 -1.39 28.26
N LEU A 388 -26.25 -0.93 27.04
CA LEU A 388 -25.92 0.47 26.72
C LEU A 388 -27.18 1.34 26.71
N GLY A 389 -28.29 0.84 26.17
CA GLY A 389 -29.57 1.54 26.05
C GLY A 389 -30.32 1.67 27.38
N ARG A 390 -30.36 0.62 28.23
CA ARG A 390 -31.09 0.65 29.52
C ARG A 390 -30.64 1.76 30.47
N ARG A 391 -29.39 2.22 30.39
CA ARG A 391 -28.84 3.26 31.29
C ARG A 391 -28.79 4.67 30.69
N CYS A 392 -28.93 4.82 29.37
CA CYS A 392 -29.13 6.16 28.76
C CYS A 392 -30.49 6.75 29.17
N ASP A 393 -31.53 5.93 29.30
CA ASP A 393 -32.84 6.37 29.82
C ASP A 393 -32.81 6.74 31.30
N THR A 394 -31.91 6.13 32.09
CA THR A 394 -31.75 6.47 33.52
C THR A 394 -31.09 7.84 33.71
N TYR A 395 -30.28 8.31 32.76
CA TYR A 395 -29.70 9.66 32.80
C TYR A 395 -30.64 10.74 32.24
N ARG A 396 -31.60 10.38 31.37
CA ARG A 396 -32.68 11.31 30.95
C ARG A 396 -33.74 11.57 32.01
N THR A 397 -33.80 10.75 33.06
CA THR A 397 -34.80 10.89 34.13
C THR A 397 -34.35 11.77 35.30
N PHE A 398 -33.14 12.36 35.21
CA PHE A 398 -32.59 13.29 36.21
C PHE A 398 -32.32 14.71 35.66
N GLU A 399 -32.87 15.07 34.49
CA GLU A 399 -32.97 16.47 34.03
C GLU A 399 -34.38 17.02 34.15
#